data_AF-A0A9R0I9X0-F1
#
_entry.id   AF-A0A9R0I9X0-F1
#
_cell.length_a   1.000
_cell.length_b   1.000
_cell.length_c   1.000
_cell.angle_alpha   90.00
_cell.angle_beta   90.00
_cell.angle_gamma   90.00
#
_symmetry.space_group_name_H-M   'P 1'
#
loop_
_entity.id
_entity.type
_entity.pdbx_description
1 polymer ?
#
loop_
_entity_poly.entity_id
_entity_poly.type
_entity_poly.pdbx_seq_one_letter_code
_entity_poly.pdbx_strand_id
1 'polypeptide(L)'
;MKRRERSWMYDRLDGRNLKPDFLKGVGEFIEFCKEHPTCNDGDKIRCPCPLCDNRRFHDTETVRVHLYKKGFVRNYYQWICQGESLVESSRVQPNQYRDMVIDALGNNQEHLVNEEGNSVEEEPNDEAKKFIDLLKAAGDPLYEGSKLSVLEMASRIASLKCEFNLQHRCVDGFASLMNDAIPNNNQMGRTFNSTKKVLEGLELPHERIHTCPKGCLLFRKGDAQLDKCRVCGSDRYKKTAKGKLIPAKVLIYFPITPRLQRLYATKNISEDMTWHAKNPRVQNTFAHPSDSQAWKHLDTTFPNFASEPRNVRLGLCTDGFAPHALKKLKSAKKGWFKQSILWELPYWKDLLLRHNLDVMHIEKNFFDQLINTVMDVKGSTSDTTSARKDMAKYCKRRQLELGNGNQTMPKAPFALDKAQKKVLCEWVRDLKFPDAYASNLSRCVNLQS
;
A
#
# COMPACT_ATOMS: atom_id res chain seq x y z
N MET A 1 -3.09 20.06 14.59
CA MET A 1 -3.13 20.44 16.01
C MET A 1 -1.87 21.21 16.41
N LYS A 2 -0.67 20.59 16.38
CA LYS A 2 0.64 21.20 16.72
C LYS A 2 0.98 22.55 16.07
N ARG A 3 0.57 22.81 14.83
CA ARG A 3 0.79 24.12 14.15
C ARG A 3 0.08 25.30 14.84
N ARG A 4 -1.06 25.05 15.50
CA ARG A 4 -1.79 26.08 16.27
C ARG A 4 -1.17 26.25 17.66
N GLU A 5 -0.84 25.15 18.33
CA GLU A 5 -0.23 25.14 19.67
C GLU A 5 1.17 25.75 19.71
N ARG A 6 1.97 25.57 18.65
CA ARG A 6 3.34 26.10 18.54
C ARG A 6 3.47 27.28 17.59
N SER A 7 2.38 28.00 17.39
CA SER A 7 2.39 29.26 16.64
C SER A 7 3.38 30.27 17.23
N TRP A 8 3.62 30.22 18.55
CA TRP A 8 4.62 31.02 19.27
C TRP A 8 6.04 30.91 18.67
N MET A 9 6.42 29.78 18.06
CA MET A 9 7.76 29.60 17.46
C MET A 9 8.08 30.62 16.36
N TYR A 10 7.03 31.16 15.71
CA TYR A 10 7.14 32.13 14.62
C TYR A 10 6.60 33.51 14.99
N ASP A 11 5.99 33.64 16.16
CA ASP A 11 5.57 34.92 16.75
C ASP A 11 6.58 35.38 17.81
N ARG A 12 7.79 35.70 17.35
CA ARG A 12 8.96 35.92 18.23
C ARG A 12 9.04 37.30 18.87
N LEU A 13 8.63 38.34 18.16
CA LEU A 13 8.95 39.73 18.51
C LEU A 13 7.71 40.54 18.83
N ASP A 14 7.82 41.39 19.85
CA ASP A 14 6.94 42.53 20.08
C ASP A 14 7.79 43.81 19.96
N GLY A 15 7.70 44.45 18.80
CA GLY A 15 8.62 45.51 18.39
C GLY A 15 10.08 45.02 18.33
N ARG A 16 10.94 45.52 19.23
CA ARG A 16 12.35 45.12 19.35
C ARG A 16 12.60 44.07 20.45
N ASN A 17 11.59 43.76 21.25
CA ASN A 17 11.72 42.86 22.40
C ASN A 17 11.23 41.45 22.06
N LEU A 18 11.77 40.44 22.75
CA LEU A 18 11.29 39.06 22.63
C LEU A 18 9.99 38.90 23.41
N LYS A 19 9.01 38.23 22.80
CA LYS A 19 7.75 37.92 23.47
C LYS A 19 7.96 36.93 24.63
N PRO A 20 7.27 37.09 25.77
CA PRO A 20 7.35 36.15 26.89
C PRO A 20 7.04 34.70 26.48
N ASP A 21 6.03 34.50 25.63
CA ASP A 21 5.64 33.17 25.14
C ASP A 21 6.74 32.51 24.30
N PHE A 22 7.48 33.31 23.51
CA PHE A 22 8.63 32.82 22.77
C PHE A 22 9.78 32.41 23.69
N LEU A 23 10.05 33.20 24.75
CA LEU A 23 11.07 32.87 25.74
C LEU A 23 10.73 31.57 26.47
N LYS A 24 9.47 31.43 26.90
CA LYS A 24 8.95 30.22 27.55
C LYS A 24 9.08 29.00 26.65
N GLY A 25 8.61 29.11 25.41
CA GLY A 25 8.66 28.00 24.45
C GLY A 25 10.09 27.58 24.06
N VAL A 26 11.04 28.52 23.97
CA VAL A 26 12.46 28.17 23.80
C VAL A 26 13.01 27.43 25.03
N GLY A 27 12.55 27.77 26.23
CA GLY A 27 12.87 27.03 27.45
C GLY A 27 12.36 25.58 27.38
N GLU A 28 11.09 25.40 27.03
CA GLU A 28 10.46 24.08 26.86
C GLU A 28 11.18 23.23 25.79
N PHE A 29 11.59 23.86 24.67
CA PHE A 29 12.40 23.20 23.64
C PHE A 29 13.74 22.67 24.18
N ILE A 30 14.44 23.47 24.99
CA ILE A 30 15.74 23.08 25.54
C ILE A 30 15.58 21.94 26.55
N GLU A 31 14.58 22.00 27.43
CA GLU A 31 14.30 20.91 28.36
C GLU A 31 13.93 19.62 27.62
N PHE A 32 13.09 19.71 26.58
CA PHE A 32 12.80 18.56 25.72
C PHE A 32 14.06 17.93 25.11
N CYS A 33 15.01 18.73 24.65
CA CYS A 33 16.28 18.22 24.10
C CYS A 33 17.15 17.52 25.16
N LYS A 34 17.09 17.94 26.42
CA LYS A 34 17.81 17.29 27.52
C LYS A 34 17.19 15.95 27.90
N GLU A 35 15.85 15.85 27.84
CA GLU A 35 15.12 14.60 28.09
C GLU A 35 15.31 13.55 26.98
N HIS A 36 15.79 13.96 25.80
CA HIS A 36 16.00 13.08 24.63
C HIS A 36 17.48 13.02 24.20
N PRO A 37 18.38 12.50 25.05
CA PRO A 37 19.83 12.52 24.81
C PRO A 37 20.29 11.67 23.62
N THR A 38 19.46 10.73 23.15
CA THR A 38 19.76 9.90 21.98
C THR A 38 19.88 10.69 20.67
N CYS A 39 19.36 11.93 20.64
CA CYS A 39 19.43 12.82 19.48
C CYS A 39 20.56 13.87 19.58
N ASN A 40 21.34 13.83 20.67
CA ASN A 40 22.40 14.78 21.00
C ASN A 40 23.80 14.23 20.67
N ASP A 41 24.78 15.13 20.62
CA ASP A 41 26.21 14.80 20.49
C ASP A 41 26.91 15.15 21.81
N GLY A 42 26.94 14.19 22.73
CA GLY A 42 27.32 14.43 24.13
C GLY A 42 26.39 15.44 24.79
N ASP A 43 26.95 16.50 25.36
CA ASP A 43 26.21 17.59 26.03
C ASP A 43 25.65 18.65 25.05
N LYS A 44 25.85 18.46 23.74
CA LYS A 44 25.43 19.42 22.71
C LYS A 44 24.14 18.99 22.03
N ILE A 45 23.24 19.96 21.83
CA ILE A 45 21.95 19.77 21.18
C ILE A 45 21.97 20.31 19.74
N ARG A 46 21.17 19.70 18.86
CA ARG A 46 21.05 20.10 17.46
C ARG A 46 20.28 21.43 17.34
N CYS A 47 20.88 22.45 16.73
CA CYS A 47 20.32 23.79 16.67
C CYS A 47 19.34 23.98 15.48
N PRO A 48 18.06 24.33 15.73
CA PRO A 48 17.05 24.51 14.67
C PRO A 48 16.99 25.94 14.13
N CYS A 49 18.02 26.77 14.32
CA CYS A 49 18.03 28.13 13.78
C CYS A 49 18.28 28.12 12.25
N PRO A 50 17.88 29.17 11.51
CA PRO A 50 18.08 29.24 10.06
C PRO A 50 19.52 29.09 9.56
N LEU A 51 20.52 29.39 10.41
CA LEU A 51 21.93 29.26 10.05
C LEU A 51 22.47 27.84 10.26
N CYS A 52 21.94 27.13 11.24
CA CYS A 52 22.36 25.78 11.58
C CYS A 52 21.52 24.71 10.89
N ASP A 53 20.28 25.03 10.48
CA ASP A 53 19.37 24.20 9.68
C ASP A 53 19.20 22.77 10.24
N ASN A 54 19.15 22.61 11.56
CA ASN A 54 19.14 21.30 12.21
C ASN A 54 20.35 20.40 11.87
N ARG A 55 21.50 20.94 11.47
CA ARG A 55 22.70 20.13 11.13
C ARG A 55 23.82 20.25 12.13
N ARG A 56 23.91 21.37 12.85
CA ARG A 56 25.02 21.67 13.77
C ARG A 56 24.62 21.46 15.22
N PHE A 57 25.53 20.91 16.00
CA PHE A 57 25.40 20.69 17.44
C PHE A 57 26.09 21.82 18.21
N HIS A 58 25.40 22.38 19.18
CA HIS A 58 25.90 23.45 20.05
C HIS A 58 25.45 23.20 21.48
N ASP A 59 26.13 23.80 22.45
CA ASP A 59 25.67 23.81 23.84
C ASP A 59 24.32 24.56 23.95
N THR A 60 23.61 24.29 25.05
CA THR A 60 22.24 24.80 25.26
C THR A 60 22.18 26.33 25.26
N GLU A 61 23.21 27.02 25.75
CA GLU A 61 23.25 28.49 25.79
C GLU A 61 23.47 29.08 24.39
N THR A 62 24.38 28.50 23.62
CA THR A 62 24.60 28.89 22.23
C THR A 62 23.33 28.70 21.38
N VAL A 63 22.61 27.58 21.55
CA VAL A 63 21.32 27.36 20.86
C VAL A 63 20.27 28.39 21.30
N ARG A 64 20.17 28.69 22.60
CA ARG A 64 19.28 29.72 23.13
C ARG A 64 19.52 31.08 22.48
N VAL A 65 20.78 31.51 22.42
CA VAL A 65 21.18 32.78 21.76
C VAL A 65 20.83 32.77 20.26
N HIS A 66 21.07 31.67 19.56
CA HIS A 66 20.71 31.55 18.15
C HIS A 66 19.20 31.70 17.91
N LEU A 67 18.37 31.06 18.73
CA LEU A 67 16.91 31.16 18.62
C LEU A 67 16.41 32.55 19.04
N TYR A 68 17.00 33.15 20.06
CA TYR A 68 16.69 34.52 20.47
C TYR A 68 17.05 35.57 19.43
N LYS A 69 18.09 35.36 18.62
CA LYS A 69 18.50 36.30 17.56
C LYS A 69 17.82 36.05 16.22
N LYS A 70 17.61 34.78 15.84
CA LYS A 70 17.23 34.38 14.48
C LYS A 70 15.92 33.59 14.38
N GLY A 71 15.36 33.14 15.50
CA GLY A 71 14.17 32.27 15.53
C GLY A 71 14.46 30.86 15.02
N PHE A 72 13.39 30.10 14.78
CA PHE A 72 13.44 28.76 14.23
C PHE A 72 13.46 28.75 12.70
N VAL A 73 14.00 27.70 12.11
CA VAL A 73 13.88 27.41 10.67
C VAL A 73 12.40 27.34 10.27
N ARG A 74 12.08 27.79 9.06
CA ARG A 74 10.69 27.94 8.60
C ARG A 74 9.97 26.59 8.56
N ASN A 75 8.68 26.58 8.93
CA ASN A 75 7.78 25.42 8.87
C ASN A 75 8.17 24.19 9.71
N TYR A 76 9.01 24.38 10.72
CA TYR A 76 9.48 23.38 11.67
C TYR A 76 8.72 23.46 13.01
N TYR A 77 7.44 23.10 12.99
CA TYR A 77 6.58 23.11 14.18
C TYR A 77 6.75 21.85 15.04
N GLN A 78 7.49 20.85 14.58
CA GLN A 78 7.74 19.58 15.24
C GLN A 78 9.25 19.38 15.34
N TRP A 79 9.75 19.09 16.54
CA TRP A 79 11.16 18.93 16.88
C TRP A 79 11.67 17.53 16.50
N ILE A 80 11.36 17.08 15.28
CA ILE A 80 11.65 15.74 14.77
C ILE A 80 13.16 15.47 14.81
N CYS A 81 13.98 16.47 14.48
CA CYS A 81 15.44 16.36 14.53
C CYS A 81 16.00 16.31 15.96
N GLN A 82 15.18 16.60 16.98
CA GLN A 82 15.48 16.49 18.40
C GLN A 82 14.76 15.29 19.05
N GLY A 83 14.16 14.40 18.24
CA GLY A 83 13.55 13.16 18.71
C GLY A 83 12.05 13.22 18.96
N GLU A 84 11.40 14.33 18.63
CA GLU A 84 9.95 14.43 18.77
C GLU A 84 9.24 13.55 17.73
N SER A 85 8.54 12.52 18.21
CA SER A 85 7.74 11.63 17.38
C SER A 85 6.54 12.36 16.76
N LEU A 86 6.20 11.97 15.53
CA LEU A 86 5.05 12.48 14.77
C LEU A 86 3.68 12.12 15.40
N VAL A 87 3.66 11.30 16.46
CA VAL A 87 2.45 10.74 17.05
C VAL A 87 2.41 11.07 18.53
N GLU A 88 1.56 12.02 18.91
CA GLU A 88 1.14 12.21 20.30
C GLU A 88 -0.16 11.45 20.52
N SER A 89 -0.02 10.26 21.09
CA SER A 89 -1.03 9.59 21.91
C SER A 89 -0.26 8.68 22.86
N SER A 90 -0.27 9.05 24.14
CA SER A 90 -0.21 8.18 25.32
C SER A 90 0.43 6.79 25.15
N ARG A 91 1.66 6.65 25.66
CA ARG A 91 2.34 5.42 26.14
C ARG A 91 1.74 4.07 25.69
N VAL A 92 2.19 3.58 24.53
CA VAL A 92 2.71 2.22 24.31
C VAL A 92 3.74 2.39 23.17
N GLN A 93 4.86 1.66 23.15
CA GLN A 93 5.60 1.54 21.87
C GLN A 93 4.57 1.15 20.79
N PRO A 94 4.53 1.80 19.61
CA PRO A 94 3.58 1.41 18.58
C PRO A 94 3.90 -0.02 18.18
N ASN A 95 3.09 -0.93 18.70
CA ASN A 95 3.14 -2.32 18.34
C ASN A 95 2.59 -2.38 16.92
N GLN A 96 3.49 -2.44 15.94
CA GLN A 96 3.13 -2.48 14.52
C GLN A 96 2.15 -3.62 14.21
N TYR A 97 2.15 -4.69 15.01
CA TYR A 97 1.20 -5.79 14.88
C TYR A 97 -0.17 -5.44 15.46
N ARG A 98 -0.24 -4.61 16.51
CA ARG A 98 -1.50 -4.03 16.99
C ARG A 98 -2.09 -3.07 15.96
N ASP A 99 -1.25 -2.21 15.36
CA ASP A 99 -1.68 -1.31 14.28
C ASP A 99 -2.16 -2.12 13.07
N MET A 100 -1.46 -3.20 12.70
CA MET A 100 -1.88 -4.13 11.65
C MET A 100 -3.24 -4.79 11.94
N VAL A 101 -3.53 -5.12 13.20
CA VAL A 101 -4.84 -5.68 13.62
C VAL A 101 -5.94 -4.63 13.52
N ILE A 102 -5.67 -3.41 13.97
CA ILE A 102 -6.60 -2.27 13.87
C ILE A 102 -6.88 -1.95 12.38
N ASP A 103 -5.86 -1.97 11.53
CA ASP A 103 -5.99 -1.80 10.08
C ASP A 103 -6.75 -2.96 9.42
N ALA A 104 -6.61 -4.17 9.94
CA ALA A 104 -7.27 -5.35 9.37
C ALA A 104 -8.77 -5.39 9.64
N LEU A 105 -9.20 -4.92 10.81
CA LEU A 105 -10.53 -5.18 11.35
C LEU A 105 -11.31 -3.90 11.72
N GLY A 106 -10.69 -2.73 11.61
CA GLY A 106 -11.31 -1.42 11.81
C GLY A 106 -11.30 -0.94 13.25
N ASN A 107 -11.43 0.37 13.41
CA ASN A 107 -11.44 1.03 14.71
C ASN A 107 -12.84 0.89 15.37
N ASN A 108 -13.17 -0.31 15.89
CA ASN A 108 -14.43 -0.56 16.62
C ASN A 108 -14.46 0.06 18.04
N GLN A 109 -13.68 1.11 18.30
CA GLN A 109 -13.62 1.74 19.61
C GLN A 109 -14.91 2.49 19.99
N GLU A 110 -15.73 2.94 19.04
CA GLU A 110 -16.93 3.71 19.38
C GLU A 110 -18.13 2.87 19.86
N HIS A 111 -18.10 1.54 19.72
CA HIS A 111 -19.19 0.67 20.19
C HIS A 111 -18.91 -0.09 21.48
N LEU A 112 -17.71 0.00 22.06
CA LEU A 112 -17.33 -0.81 23.23
C LEU A 112 -16.99 0.00 24.49
N VAL A 113 -17.09 1.34 24.46
CA VAL A 113 -16.63 2.21 25.58
C VAL A 113 -17.75 2.99 26.27
N ASN A 114 -19.01 2.83 25.85
CA ASN A 114 -20.14 3.51 26.50
C ASN A 114 -21.12 2.53 27.15
N GLU A 115 -20.73 1.84 28.23
CA GLU A 115 -21.70 1.37 29.24
C GLU A 115 -21.07 1.44 30.64
N GLU A 116 -21.00 2.64 31.22
CA GLU A 116 -21.23 2.78 32.66
C GLU A 116 -22.74 2.59 32.89
N GLY A 117 -23.18 1.35 33.02
CA GLY A 117 -24.57 1.01 33.32
C GLY A 117 -24.77 -0.50 33.30
N ASN A 118 -25.34 -1.04 34.37
CA ASN A 118 -25.70 -2.46 34.51
C ASN A 118 -26.46 -2.99 33.28
N SER A 119 -25.81 -3.82 32.45
CA SER A 119 -26.45 -4.70 31.47
C SER A 119 -25.72 -6.05 31.44
N VAL A 120 -26.50 -7.11 31.27
CA VAL A 120 -26.05 -8.51 31.18
C VAL A 120 -24.94 -8.66 30.14
N GLU A 121 -23.83 -9.31 30.50
CA GLU A 121 -22.71 -9.63 29.58
C GLU A 121 -23.23 -10.50 28.42
N GLU A 122 -23.63 -9.88 27.31
CA GLU A 122 -23.79 -10.60 26.05
C GLU A 122 -22.40 -10.91 25.48
N GLU A 123 -22.13 -12.19 25.22
CA GLU A 123 -20.90 -12.61 24.58
C GLU A 123 -20.73 -11.89 23.22
N PRO A 124 -19.53 -11.35 22.93
CA PRO A 124 -19.30 -10.66 21.66
C PRO A 124 -19.61 -11.57 20.46
N ASN A 125 -20.17 -10.98 19.40
CA ASN A 125 -20.42 -11.71 18.14
C ASN A 125 -19.12 -12.31 17.57
N ASP A 126 -19.24 -13.31 16.70
CA ASP A 126 -18.10 -14.09 16.20
C ASP A 126 -17.00 -13.25 15.53
N GLU A 127 -17.37 -12.13 14.89
CA GLU A 127 -16.42 -11.17 14.30
C GLU A 127 -15.70 -10.32 15.36
N ALA A 128 -16.40 -9.87 16.40
CA ALA A 128 -15.81 -9.15 17.52
C ALA A 128 -14.88 -10.05 18.34
N LYS A 129 -15.23 -11.34 18.54
CA LYS A 129 -14.36 -12.35 19.16
C LYS A 129 -13.04 -12.49 18.41
N LYS A 130 -13.07 -12.64 17.07
CA LYS A 130 -11.85 -12.71 16.24
C LYS A 130 -10.95 -11.47 16.36
N PHE A 131 -11.55 -10.29 16.44
CA PHE A 131 -10.82 -9.03 16.64
C PHE A 131 -10.18 -8.93 18.02
N ILE A 132 -10.93 -9.27 19.07
CA ILE A 132 -10.46 -9.27 20.45
C ILE A 132 -9.32 -10.27 20.63
N ASP A 133 -9.45 -11.48 20.09
CA ASP A 133 -8.41 -12.53 20.16
C ASP A 133 -7.11 -12.08 19.47
N LEU A 134 -7.20 -11.38 18.34
CA LEU A 134 -6.04 -10.84 17.63
C LEU A 134 -5.38 -9.66 18.36
N LEU A 135 -6.17 -8.76 18.96
CA LEU A 135 -5.64 -7.68 19.79
C LEU A 135 -4.93 -8.24 21.02
N LYS A 136 -5.49 -9.29 21.62
CA LYS A 136 -4.86 -10.02 22.71
C LYS A 136 -3.56 -10.68 22.27
N ALA A 137 -3.55 -11.43 21.15
CA ALA A 137 -2.34 -12.04 20.61
C ALA A 137 -1.25 -11.03 20.19
N ALA A 138 -1.65 -9.82 19.79
CA ALA A 138 -0.73 -8.72 19.52
C ALA A 138 -0.11 -8.15 20.80
N GLY A 139 -0.87 -8.06 21.90
CA GLY A 139 -0.40 -7.55 23.19
C GLY A 139 0.33 -8.57 24.05
N ASP A 140 -0.03 -9.85 23.96
CA ASP A 140 0.50 -10.92 24.79
C ASP A 140 1.96 -11.23 24.41
N PRO A 141 2.91 -11.13 25.35
CA PRO A 141 4.29 -11.48 25.10
C PRO A 141 4.42 -12.98 24.86
N LEU A 142 5.39 -13.38 24.04
CA LEU A 142 5.61 -14.79 23.68
C LEU A 142 5.84 -15.69 24.90
N TYR A 143 6.47 -15.13 25.93
CA TYR A 143 6.69 -15.66 27.27
C TYR A 143 7.00 -14.46 28.19
N GLU A 144 7.00 -14.67 29.50
CA GLU A 144 7.26 -13.60 30.47
C GLU A 144 8.62 -12.90 30.23
N GLY A 145 8.61 -11.58 30.05
CA GLY A 145 9.81 -10.79 29.74
C GLY A 145 10.25 -10.81 28.26
N SER A 146 9.52 -11.49 27.38
CA SER A 146 9.81 -11.46 25.94
C SER A 146 9.54 -10.08 25.34
N LYS A 147 10.42 -9.66 24.42
CA LYS A 147 10.22 -8.46 23.58
C LYS A 147 9.30 -8.71 22.38
N LEU A 148 9.02 -9.97 22.06
CA LEU A 148 8.18 -10.36 20.92
C LEU A 148 6.80 -10.78 21.41
N SER A 149 5.75 -10.38 20.67
CA SER A 149 4.39 -10.88 20.90
C SER A 149 4.14 -12.23 20.22
N VAL A 150 3.06 -12.91 20.60
CA VAL A 150 2.61 -14.15 19.95
C VAL A 150 2.28 -13.90 18.48
N LEU A 151 1.58 -12.81 18.17
CA LEU A 151 1.22 -12.45 16.79
C LEU A 151 2.44 -12.08 15.94
N GLU A 152 3.42 -11.39 16.53
CA GLU A 152 4.68 -11.06 15.88
C GLU A 152 5.46 -12.32 15.46
N MET A 153 5.61 -13.26 16.40
CA MET A 153 6.28 -14.53 16.13
C MET A 153 5.55 -15.31 15.03
N ALA A 154 4.23 -15.43 15.13
CA ALA A 154 3.43 -16.14 14.13
C ALA A 154 3.55 -15.53 12.72
N SER A 155 3.49 -14.20 12.63
CA SER A 155 3.61 -13.45 11.37
C SER A 155 4.98 -13.66 10.72
N ARG A 156 6.06 -13.64 11.50
CA ARG A 156 7.43 -13.88 11.02
C ARG A 156 7.62 -15.32 10.51
N ILE A 157 7.08 -16.32 11.21
CA ILE A 157 7.12 -17.72 10.77
C ILE A 157 6.39 -17.90 9.43
N ALA A 158 5.19 -17.31 9.29
CA ALA A 158 4.44 -17.38 8.05
C ALA A 158 5.17 -16.69 6.90
N SER A 159 5.77 -15.51 7.16
CA SER A 159 6.60 -14.79 6.18
C SER A 159 7.78 -15.64 5.70
N LEU A 160 8.59 -16.19 6.62
CA LEU A 160 9.74 -17.03 6.30
C LEU A 160 9.34 -18.29 5.52
N LYS A 161 8.22 -18.92 5.90
CA LYS A 161 7.70 -20.06 5.17
C LYS A 161 7.37 -19.69 3.72
N CYS A 162 6.70 -18.56 3.51
CA CYS A 162 6.31 -18.09 2.18
C CYS A 162 7.53 -17.67 1.35
N GLU A 163 8.44 -16.90 1.93
CA GLU A 163 9.65 -16.38 1.28
C GLU A 163 10.56 -17.50 0.78
N PHE A 164 10.84 -18.49 1.62
CA PHE A 164 11.74 -19.59 1.29
C PHE A 164 11.02 -20.84 0.79
N ASN A 165 9.70 -20.76 0.57
CA ASN A 165 8.84 -21.86 0.14
C ASN A 165 9.03 -23.14 0.99
N LEU A 166 9.15 -22.96 2.31
CA LEU A 166 9.42 -24.06 3.24
C LEU A 166 8.26 -25.05 3.27
N GLN A 167 8.59 -26.35 3.25
CA GLN A 167 7.61 -27.42 3.45
C GLN A 167 7.00 -27.33 4.86
N HIS A 168 5.73 -27.72 5.03
CA HIS A 168 5.07 -27.69 6.36
C HIS A 168 5.87 -28.42 7.42
N ARG A 169 6.33 -29.64 7.12
CA ARG A 169 7.18 -30.44 8.01
C ARG A 169 8.47 -29.74 8.46
N CYS A 170 9.04 -28.88 7.61
CA CYS A 170 10.25 -28.13 7.93
C CYS A 170 9.92 -27.07 8.99
N VAL A 171 8.84 -26.32 8.78
CA VAL A 171 8.36 -25.33 9.75
C VAL A 171 7.93 -25.97 11.07
N ASP A 172 7.25 -27.12 11.02
CA ASP A 172 6.85 -27.87 12.23
C ASP A 172 8.08 -28.32 13.03
N GLY A 173 9.13 -28.80 12.34
CA GLY A 173 10.39 -29.19 12.96
C GLY A 173 11.11 -28.02 13.63
N PHE A 174 11.23 -26.88 12.94
CA PHE A 174 11.83 -25.66 13.51
C PHE A 174 10.99 -25.08 14.65
N ALA A 175 9.66 -25.05 14.53
CA ALA A 175 8.78 -24.54 15.56
C ALA A 175 8.82 -25.40 16.84
N SER A 176 8.94 -26.72 16.69
CA SER A 176 9.14 -27.65 17.80
C SER A 176 10.50 -27.43 18.47
N LEU A 177 11.58 -27.34 17.69
CA LEU A 177 12.93 -27.07 18.22
C LEU A 177 13.00 -25.73 18.97
N MET A 178 12.39 -24.67 18.43
CA MET A 178 12.32 -23.37 19.08
C MET A 178 11.50 -23.43 20.38
N ASN A 179 10.39 -24.18 20.40
CA ASN A 179 9.59 -24.38 21.61
C ASN A 179 10.40 -25.04 22.74
N ASP A 180 11.29 -25.97 22.40
CA ASP A 180 12.14 -26.66 23.37
C ASP A 180 13.34 -25.80 23.82
N ALA A 181 13.76 -24.83 22.99
CA ALA A 181 14.83 -23.88 23.29
C ALA A 181 14.36 -22.65 24.08
N ILE A 182 13.09 -22.27 23.96
CA ILE A 182 12.48 -21.12 24.67
C ILE A 182 12.04 -21.56 26.08
N PRO A 183 12.11 -20.69 27.11
CA PRO A 183 11.71 -21.03 28.48
C PRO A 183 10.31 -21.67 28.60
N ASN A 184 10.14 -22.45 29.67
CA ASN A 184 8.85 -23.01 30.07
C ASN A 184 7.83 -21.87 30.24
N ASN A 185 6.60 -22.06 29.73
CA ASN A 185 5.50 -21.08 29.64
C ASN A 185 5.50 -20.18 28.39
N ASN A 186 6.11 -20.60 27.27
CA ASN A 186 5.94 -19.89 26.01
C ASN A 186 4.62 -20.25 25.29
N GLN A 187 4.05 -19.28 24.60
CA GLN A 187 2.79 -19.41 23.86
C GLN A 187 3.00 -19.64 22.35
N MET A 188 4.20 -20.04 21.93
CA MET A 188 4.52 -20.28 20.53
C MET A 188 3.82 -21.54 20.02
N GLY A 189 3.19 -21.47 18.85
CA GLY A 189 2.67 -22.67 18.20
C GLY A 189 3.77 -23.66 17.82
N ARG A 190 3.63 -24.95 18.19
CA ARG A 190 4.56 -26.03 17.81
C ARG A 190 4.46 -26.47 16.34
N THR A 191 3.42 -26.02 15.63
CA THR A 191 3.18 -26.39 14.23
C THR A 191 2.84 -25.17 13.39
N PHE A 192 2.99 -25.31 12.08
CA PHE A 192 2.53 -24.29 11.15
C PHE A 192 1.00 -24.15 11.18
N ASN A 193 0.26 -25.22 11.47
CA ASN A 193 -1.19 -25.13 11.62
C ASN A 193 -1.60 -24.27 12.82
N SER A 194 -0.92 -24.39 13.98
CA SER A 194 -1.19 -23.53 15.12
C SER A 194 -0.75 -22.08 14.87
N THR A 195 0.37 -21.88 14.16
CA THR A 195 0.77 -20.56 13.65
C THR A 195 -0.31 -19.94 12.76
N LYS A 196 -0.87 -20.72 11.84
CA LYS A 196 -1.94 -20.28 10.94
C LYS A 196 -3.20 -19.87 11.69
N LYS A 197 -3.57 -20.60 12.75
CA LYS A 197 -4.73 -20.24 13.60
C LYS A 197 -4.58 -18.86 14.24
N VAL A 198 -3.38 -18.49 14.69
CA VAL A 198 -3.10 -17.15 15.23
C VAL A 198 -3.32 -16.07 14.15
N LEU A 199 -3.02 -16.37 12.90
CA LEU A 199 -3.18 -15.45 11.77
C LEU A 199 -4.55 -15.52 11.10
N GLU A 200 -5.42 -16.44 11.48
CA GLU A 200 -6.68 -16.73 10.79
C GLU A 200 -7.60 -15.52 10.75
N GLY A 201 -7.65 -14.73 11.82
CA GLY A 201 -8.44 -13.49 11.85
C GLY A 201 -7.91 -12.38 10.94
N LEU A 202 -6.64 -12.46 10.50
CA LEU A 202 -6.04 -11.51 9.54
C LEU A 202 -6.24 -11.95 8.09
N GLU A 203 -6.63 -13.21 7.86
CA GLU A 203 -6.85 -13.75 6.52
C GLU A 203 -8.05 -13.06 5.88
N LEU A 204 -7.83 -12.48 4.70
CA LEU A 204 -8.94 -12.03 3.88
C LEU A 204 -9.69 -13.26 3.33
N PRO A 205 -11.03 -13.26 3.37
CA PRO A 205 -11.80 -14.38 2.87
C PRO A 205 -11.49 -14.62 1.40
N HIS A 206 -11.57 -15.91 1.03
CA HIS A 206 -11.45 -16.37 -0.34
C HIS A 206 -12.39 -17.55 -0.56
N GLU A 207 -12.99 -17.61 -1.74
CA GLU A 207 -13.86 -18.70 -2.17
C GLU A 207 -13.13 -19.57 -3.18
N ARG A 208 -13.25 -20.90 -3.03
CA ARG A 208 -12.72 -21.85 -4.01
C ARG A 208 -13.85 -22.30 -4.92
N ILE A 209 -13.84 -21.80 -6.16
CA ILE A 209 -14.88 -22.09 -7.16
C ILE A 209 -14.34 -23.14 -8.14
N HIS A 210 -15.03 -24.27 -8.29
CA HIS A 210 -14.63 -25.27 -9.28
C HIS A 210 -14.88 -24.73 -10.68
N THR A 211 -13.96 -25.04 -11.60
CA THR A 211 -14.05 -24.56 -12.98
C THR A 211 -13.85 -25.72 -13.95
N CYS A 212 -14.50 -25.63 -15.10
CA CYS A 212 -14.26 -26.54 -16.21
C CYS A 212 -12.77 -26.50 -16.59
N PRO A 213 -12.13 -27.64 -16.89
CA PRO A 213 -10.71 -27.68 -17.31
C PRO A 213 -10.42 -26.84 -18.55
N LYS A 214 -11.32 -26.90 -19.54
CA LYS A 214 -11.31 -26.05 -20.76
C LYS A 214 -11.74 -24.61 -20.49
N GLY A 215 -12.07 -24.33 -19.23
CA GLY A 215 -12.61 -23.09 -18.75
C GLY A 215 -13.92 -22.74 -19.42
N CYS A 216 -14.91 -23.59 -19.62
CA CYS A 216 -16.20 -23.17 -20.21
C CYS A 216 -17.33 -22.93 -19.19
N LEU A 217 -17.26 -23.60 -18.02
CA LEU A 217 -18.23 -23.48 -16.92
C LEU A 217 -17.57 -23.22 -15.53
N LEU A 218 -18.18 -22.43 -14.65
CA LEU A 218 -17.85 -22.16 -13.25
C LEU A 218 -18.97 -22.88 -12.53
N PHE A 219 -18.64 -23.88 -11.73
CA PHE A 219 -19.62 -24.67 -11.00
C PHE A 219 -20.02 -23.89 -9.74
N ARG A 220 -20.81 -22.82 -9.93
CA ARG A 220 -21.27 -21.88 -8.90
C ARG A 220 -22.76 -21.57 -9.10
N LYS A 221 -23.45 -21.17 -8.04
CA LYS A 221 -24.89 -20.85 -8.05
C LYS A 221 -25.70 -22.01 -8.67
N GLY A 222 -26.51 -21.75 -9.70
CA GLY A 222 -27.35 -22.77 -10.35
C GLY A 222 -26.57 -23.95 -10.96
N ASP A 223 -25.28 -23.77 -11.26
CA ASP A 223 -24.42 -24.83 -11.81
C ASP A 223 -23.59 -25.58 -10.75
N ALA A 224 -23.79 -25.29 -9.45
CA ALA A 224 -22.97 -25.81 -8.37
C ALA A 224 -23.07 -27.34 -8.18
N GLN A 225 -24.18 -27.94 -8.59
CA GLN A 225 -24.44 -29.39 -8.44
C GLN A 225 -24.03 -30.20 -9.67
N LEU A 226 -23.57 -29.57 -10.75
CA LEU A 226 -23.18 -30.29 -11.95
C LEU A 226 -21.84 -30.99 -11.75
N ASP A 227 -21.77 -32.25 -12.18
CA ASP A 227 -20.53 -33.05 -12.22
C ASP A 227 -19.82 -32.95 -13.56
N LYS A 228 -20.51 -32.48 -14.61
CA LYS A 228 -19.97 -32.25 -15.95
C LYS A 228 -20.28 -30.85 -16.42
N CYS A 229 -19.36 -30.29 -17.20
CA CYS A 229 -19.55 -29.01 -17.84
C CYS A 229 -20.67 -29.11 -18.89
N ARG A 230 -21.78 -28.41 -18.68
CA ARG A 230 -22.91 -28.35 -19.62
C ARG A 230 -22.54 -27.84 -21.02
N VAL A 231 -21.44 -27.10 -21.16
CA VAL A 231 -21.00 -26.49 -22.43
C VAL A 231 -20.13 -27.44 -23.27
N CYS A 232 -19.23 -28.19 -22.64
CA CYS A 232 -18.22 -28.99 -23.37
C CYS A 232 -18.12 -30.45 -22.92
N GLY A 233 -19.02 -30.90 -22.05
CA GLY A 233 -19.10 -32.27 -21.53
C GLY A 233 -17.95 -32.70 -20.62
N SER A 234 -16.97 -31.84 -20.35
CA SER A 234 -15.80 -32.19 -19.55
C SER A 234 -16.14 -32.38 -18.08
N ASP A 235 -15.57 -33.41 -17.46
CA ASP A 235 -15.78 -33.70 -16.05
C ASP A 235 -15.25 -32.57 -15.14
N ARG A 236 -16.01 -32.29 -14.09
CA ARG A 236 -15.64 -31.36 -13.01
C ARG A 236 -14.51 -31.94 -12.16
N TYR A 237 -14.51 -33.25 -11.97
CA TYR A 237 -13.59 -33.97 -11.09
C TYR A 237 -12.65 -34.87 -11.89
N LYS A 238 -11.44 -35.05 -11.36
CA LYS A 238 -10.47 -36.06 -11.83
C LYS A 238 -10.13 -37.01 -10.69
N LYS A 239 -9.84 -38.27 -11.02
CA LYS A 239 -9.40 -39.27 -10.04
C LYS A 239 -7.90 -39.10 -9.77
N THR A 240 -7.53 -39.10 -8.50
CA THR A 240 -6.13 -39.22 -8.08
C THR A 240 -5.65 -40.66 -8.24
N ALA A 241 -4.33 -40.89 -8.20
CA ALA A 241 -3.75 -42.24 -8.21
C ALA A 241 -4.28 -43.14 -7.07
N LYS A 242 -4.74 -42.54 -5.97
CA LYS A 242 -5.37 -43.22 -4.82
C LYS A 242 -6.91 -43.33 -4.93
N GLY A 243 -7.49 -43.08 -6.10
CA GLY A 243 -8.93 -43.19 -6.36
C GLY A 243 -9.81 -42.01 -5.90
N LYS A 244 -9.31 -41.11 -5.04
CA LYS A 244 -10.07 -39.94 -4.56
C LYS A 244 -10.39 -38.98 -5.71
N LEU A 245 -11.65 -38.56 -5.81
CA LEU A 245 -12.10 -37.51 -6.73
C LEU A 245 -11.70 -36.12 -6.20
N ILE A 246 -11.03 -35.35 -7.04
CA ILE A 246 -10.66 -33.96 -6.75
C ILE A 246 -11.09 -33.05 -7.91
N PRO A 247 -11.40 -31.78 -7.66
CA PRO A 247 -11.76 -30.85 -8.74
C PRO A 247 -10.63 -30.77 -9.76
N ALA A 248 -10.99 -30.85 -11.03
CA ALA A 248 -10.01 -30.85 -12.12
C ALA A 248 -9.31 -29.48 -12.26
N LYS A 249 -10.02 -28.39 -11.98
CA LYS A 249 -9.49 -27.02 -11.95
C LYS A 249 -10.27 -26.16 -10.95
N VAL A 250 -9.56 -25.34 -10.17
CA VAL A 250 -10.16 -24.46 -9.13
C VAL A 250 -9.74 -23.01 -9.38
N LEU A 251 -10.70 -22.10 -9.35
CA LEU A 251 -10.51 -20.66 -9.30
C LEU A 251 -10.56 -20.22 -7.84
N ILE A 252 -9.59 -19.44 -7.40
CA ILE A 252 -9.62 -18.77 -6.10
C ILE A 252 -10.22 -17.38 -6.36
N TYR A 253 -11.40 -17.14 -5.80
CA TYR A 253 -12.08 -15.86 -5.85
C TYR A 253 -11.88 -15.12 -4.54
N PHE A 254 -11.62 -13.83 -4.63
CA PHE A 254 -11.35 -12.95 -3.52
C PHE A 254 -12.52 -11.97 -3.42
N PRO A 255 -13.45 -12.14 -2.45
CA PRO A 255 -14.59 -11.25 -2.29
C PRO A 255 -14.15 -9.79 -2.12
N ILE A 256 -14.81 -8.90 -2.86
CA ILE A 256 -14.44 -7.48 -2.92
C ILE A 256 -14.91 -6.75 -1.65
N THR A 257 -16.11 -7.07 -1.14
CA THR A 257 -16.70 -6.38 0.01
C THR A 257 -15.79 -6.35 1.25
N PRO A 258 -15.23 -7.48 1.73
CA PRO A 258 -14.36 -7.48 2.91
C PRO A 258 -13.06 -6.70 2.70
N ARG A 259 -12.61 -6.61 1.44
CA ARG A 259 -11.41 -5.84 1.08
C ARG A 259 -11.68 -4.34 1.10
N LEU A 260 -12.82 -3.91 0.56
CA LEU A 260 -13.23 -2.51 0.63
C LEU A 260 -13.50 -2.07 2.07
N GLN A 261 -14.13 -2.92 2.88
CA GLN A 261 -14.30 -2.68 4.32
C GLN A 261 -12.95 -2.44 5.00
N ARG A 262 -11.95 -3.29 4.70
CA ARG A 262 -10.58 -3.12 5.22
C ARG A 262 -9.90 -1.83 4.76
N LEU A 263 -10.12 -1.39 3.52
CA LEU A 263 -9.58 -0.09 3.05
C LEU A 263 -10.21 1.11 3.76
N TYR A 264 -11.50 1.02 4.12
CA TYR A 264 -12.18 2.09 4.86
C TYR A 264 -12.02 2.01 6.38
N ALA A 265 -11.47 0.90 6.90
CA ALA A 265 -11.24 0.69 8.33
C ALA A 265 -10.17 1.63 8.91
N THR A 266 -9.17 2.00 8.11
CA THR A 266 -8.07 2.89 8.53
C THR A 266 -8.33 4.32 8.10
N LYS A 267 -8.16 5.28 9.01
CA LYS A 267 -8.37 6.71 8.74
C LYS A 267 -7.57 7.21 7.53
N ASN A 268 -6.26 6.95 7.50
CA ASN A 268 -5.37 7.42 6.44
C ASN A 268 -5.81 6.89 5.06
N ILE A 269 -6.07 5.57 4.97
CA ILE A 269 -6.50 4.94 3.72
C ILE A 269 -7.89 5.46 3.31
N SER A 270 -8.80 5.68 4.26
CA SER A 270 -10.12 6.26 3.97
C SER A 270 -10.05 7.70 3.44
N GLU A 271 -9.06 8.48 3.89
CA GLU A 271 -8.80 9.82 3.38
C GLU A 271 -8.33 9.75 1.92
N ASP A 272 -7.43 8.82 1.59
CA ASP A 272 -6.97 8.57 0.22
C ASP A 272 -8.12 8.08 -0.68
N MET A 273 -8.95 7.15 -0.20
CA MET A 273 -10.11 6.62 -0.93
C MET A 273 -11.13 7.72 -1.28
N THR A 274 -11.26 8.75 -0.44
CA THR A 274 -12.16 9.89 -0.64
C THR A 274 -11.48 11.12 -1.26
N TRP A 275 -10.18 11.04 -1.55
CA TRP A 275 -9.38 12.17 -1.99
C TRP A 275 -9.86 12.77 -3.32
N HIS A 276 -10.40 11.93 -4.21
CA HIS A 276 -10.96 12.35 -5.50
C HIS A 276 -12.05 13.43 -5.39
N ALA A 277 -12.75 13.52 -4.26
CA ALA A 277 -13.74 14.56 -3.98
C ALA A 277 -13.15 15.78 -3.27
N LYS A 278 -12.05 15.61 -2.53
CA LYS A 278 -11.43 16.64 -1.66
C LYS A 278 -10.25 17.36 -2.32
N ASN A 279 -9.71 16.83 -3.42
CA ASN A 279 -8.53 17.38 -4.08
C ASN A 279 -8.78 18.80 -4.65
N PRO A 280 -7.96 19.81 -4.31
CA PRO A 280 -8.00 21.10 -4.98
C PRO A 280 -7.69 20.96 -6.47
N ARG A 281 -8.68 21.24 -7.32
CA ARG A 281 -8.52 21.18 -8.79
C ARG A 281 -7.85 22.44 -9.32
N VAL A 282 -6.71 22.28 -9.97
CA VAL A 282 -6.10 23.36 -10.77
C VAL A 282 -6.78 23.37 -12.14
N GLN A 283 -7.27 24.55 -12.55
CA GLN A 283 -7.95 24.70 -13.84
C GLN A 283 -7.01 24.32 -14.99
N ASN A 284 -7.55 23.64 -16.00
CA ASN A 284 -6.86 23.19 -17.22
C ASN A 284 -5.73 22.16 -17.03
N THR A 285 -5.69 21.46 -15.89
CA THR A 285 -4.76 20.35 -15.66
C THR A 285 -5.48 19.05 -15.34
N PHE A 286 -5.00 17.93 -15.88
CA PHE A 286 -5.42 16.59 -15.46
C PHE A 286 -4.57 16.17 -14.26
N ALA A 287 -5.11 16.33 -13.04
CA ALA A 287 -4.40 16.00 -11.80
C ALA A 287 -4.81 14.64 -11.24
N HIS A 288 -6.02 14.16 -11.56
CA HIS A 288 -6.55 12.89 -11.08
C HIS A 288 -7.47 12.22 -12.13
N PRO A 289 -7.63 10.88 -12.14
CA PRO A 289 -8.59 10.21 -13.01
C PRO A 289 -10.03 10.72 -12.95
N SER A 290 -10.43 11.34 -11.84
CA SER A 290 -11.74 12.01 -11.69
C SER A 290 -11.91 13.27 -12.53
N ASP A 291 -10.85 13.76 -13.16
CA ASP A 291 -10.92 14.86 -14.13
C ASP A 291 -11.29 14.36 -15.54
N SER A 292 -11.20 13.04 -15.77
CA SER A 292 -11.51 12.41 -17.06
C SER A 292 -12.99 12.55 -17.45
N GLN A 293 -13.26 12.56 -18.75
CA GLN A 293 -14.63 12.60 -19.27
C GLN A 293 -15.45 11.37 -18.86
N ALA A 294 -14.82 10.21 -18.74
CA ALA A 294 -15.50 8.97 -18.34
C ALA A 294 -16.03 9.05 -16.89
N TRP A 295 -15.23 9.60 -15.98
CA TRP A 295 -15.65 9.80 -14.60
C TRP A 295 -16.78 10.83 -14.49
N LYS A 296 -16.65 11.96 -15.19
CA LYS A 296 -17.68 13.00 -15.23
C LYS A 296 -19.00 12.48 -15.81
N HIS A 297 -18.92 11.64 -16.85
CA HIS A 297 -20.09 10.98 -17.41
C HIS A 297 -20.77 10.07 -16.38
N LEU A 298 -20.01 9.22 -15.68
CA LEU A 298 -20.54 8.36 -14.62
C LEU A 298 -21.23 9.18 -13.52
N ASP A 299 -20.61 10.27 -13.08
CA ASP A 299 -21.16 11.13 -12.03
C ASP A 299 -22.45 11.82 -12.47
N THR A 300 -22.54 12.19 -13.74
CA THR A 300 -23.76 12.78 -14.33
C THR A 300 -24.87 11.74 -14.50
N THR A 301 -24.53 10.51 -14.88
CA THR A 301 -25.51 9.43 -15.08
C THR A 301 -26.06 8.89 -13.75
N PHE A 302 -25.25 8.89 -12.68
CA PHE A 302 -25.65 8.41 -11.36
C PHE A 302 -25.41 9.46 -10.26
N PRO A 303 -26.21 10.56 -10.22
CA PRO A 303 -25.99 11.66 -9.27
C PRO A 303 -26.03 11.23 -7.81
N ASN A 304 -26.98 10.35 -7.45
CA ASN A 304 -27.10 9.82 -6.08
C ASN A 304 -25.91 8.94 -5.67
N PHE A 305 -25.28 8.27 -6.63
CA PHE A 305 -24.06 7.50 -6.38
C PHE A 305 -22.85 8.45 -6.25
N ALA A 306 -22.79 9.50 -7.09
CA ALA A 306 -21.70 10.46 -7.10
C ALA A 306 -21.69 11.39 -5.88
N SER A 307 -22.85 11.66 -5.29
CA SER A 307 -23.01 12.54 -4.13
C SER A 307 -22.40 11.95 -2.84
N GLU A 308 -22.13 10.65 -2.80
CA GLU A 308 -21.47 9.99 -1.68
C GLU A 308 -19.98 9.72 -2.03
N PRO A 309 -19.02 10.50 -1.48
CA PRO A 309 -17.60 10.37 -1.80
C PRO A 309 -16.98 9.03 -1.41
N ARG A 310 -17.61 8.25 -0.52
CA ARG A 310 -17.14 6.90 -0.14
C ARG A 310 -17.51 5.85 -1.17
N ASN A 311 -18.33 6.17 -2.15
CA ASN A 311 -18.69 5.24 -3.20
C ASN A 311 -17.48 4.94 -4.10
N VAL A 312 -17.08 3.67 -4.11
CA VAL A 312 -15.93 3.19 -4.86
C VAL A 312 -16.35 2.95 -6.30
N ARG A 313 -15.71 3.68 -7.23
CA ARG A 313 -15.87 3.47 -8.66
C ARG A 313 -14.95 2.34 -9.09
N LEU A 314 -15.47 1.11 -9.03
CA LEU A 314 -14.73 -0.07 -9.43
C LEU A 314 -14.65 -0.19 -10.94
N GLY A 315 -13.44 -0.04 -11.44
CA GLY A 315 -13.08 -0.28 -12.81
C GLY A 315 -12.66 -1.71 -13.08
N LEU A 316 -13.10 -2.28 -14.21
CA LEU A 316 -12.49 -3.51 -14.72
C LEU A 316 -11.42 -3.16 -15.75
N CYS A 317 -10.16 -3.38 -15.41
CA CYS A 317 -9.11 -3.51 -16.40
C CYS A 317 -8.95 -4.97 -16.80
N THR A 318 -8.99 -5.21 -18.10
CA THR A 318 -8.66 -6.50 -18.71
C THR A 318 -7.18 -6.54 -19.10
N ASP A 319 -6.29 -5.91 -18.35
CA ASP A 319 -4.87 -6.08 -18.61
C ASP A 319 -4.43 -7.47 -18.11
N GLY A 320 -3.83 -8.25 -19.01
CA GLY A 320 -3.68 -9.71 -18.94
C GLY A 320 -4.65 -10.50 -19.83
N PHE A 321 -5.66 -9.86 -20.44
CA PHE A 321 -6.41 -10.44 -21.55
C PHE A 321 -5.76 -10.04 -22.87
N ALA A 322 -4.88 -10.89 -23.41
CA ALA A 322 -4.39 -10.71 -24.77
C ALA A 322 -5.60 -10.59 -25.73
N PRO A 323 -5.82 -9.43 -26.39
CA PRO A 323 -6.97 -9.24 -27.30
C PRO A 323 -6.97 -10.29 -28.42
N HIS A 324 -5.78 -10.72 -28.83
CA HIS A 324 -5.58 -11.81 -29.80
C HIS A 324 -6.00 -13.18 -29.26
N ALA A 325 -5.75 -13.49 -27.99
CA ALA A 325 -6.23 -14.73 -27.36
C ALA A 325 -7.75 -14.73 -27.24
N LEU A 326 -8.35 -13.58 -26.90
CA LEU A 326 -9.81 -13.39 -26.84
C LEU A 326 -10.46 -13.55 -28.21
N LYS A 327 -9.86 -13.00 -29.28
CA LYS A 327 -10.33 -13.14 -30.66
C LYS A 327 -10.24 -14.60 -31.14
N LYS A 328 -9.14 -15.30 -30.81
CA LYS A 328 -8.90 -16.73 -31.12
C LYS A 328 -9.84 -17.67 -30.34
N LEU A 329 -10.15 -17.35 -29.09
CA LEU A 329 -11.07 -18.13 -28.25
C LEU A 329 -12.54 -17.88 -28.63
N LYS A 330 -12.91 -16.64 -28.98
CA LYS A 330 -14.23 -16.28 -29.55
C LYS A 330 -14.47 -16.97 -30.89
N SER A 331 -13.51 -16.95 -31.81
CA SER A 331 -13.62 -17.65 -33.10
C SER A 331 -13.72 -19.17 -32.93
N ALA A 332 -13.13 -19.73 -31.87
CA ALA A 332 -13.18 -21.15 -31.58
C ALA A 332 -14.41 -21.60 -30.77
N LYS A 333 -15.31 -20.69 -30.35
CA LYS A 333 -16.44 -20.96 -29.43
C LYS A 333 -16.04 -21.80 -28.19
N LYS A 334 -14.83 -21.59 -27.66
CA LYS A 334 -14.26 -22.37 -26.54
C LYS A 334 -13.73 -21.42 -25.46
N GLY A 335 -14.00 -21.74 -24.19
CA GLY A 335 -13.42 -21.09 -23.02
C GLY A 335 -14.26 -19.94 -22.41
N TRP A 336 -13.86 -19.54 -21.21
CA TRP A 336 -14.42 -18.54 -20.33
C TRP A 336 -13.58 -17.32 -20.62
N PHE A 337 -14.26 -16.30 -21.10
CA PHE A 337 -13.86 -14.95 -20.78
C PHE A 337 -14.08 -14.82 -19.27
N LYS A 338 -13.10 -14.36 -18.49
CA LYS A 338 -13.39 -13.95 -17.10
C LYS A 338 -14.32 -12.73 -17.23
N GLN A 339 -15.62 -12.96 -17.25
CA GLN A 339 -16.62 -11.90 -17.18
C GLN A 339 -16.90 -11.70 -15.70
N SER A 340 -16.56 -10.51 -15.20
CA SER A 340 -16.82 -10.15 -13.81
C SER A 340 -18.33 -10.09 -13.57
N ILE A 341 -18.77 -10.38 -12.34
CA ILE A 341 -20.17 -10.19 -11.93
C ILE A 341 -20.62 -8.72 -12.07
N LEU A 342 -19.68 -7.78 -12.12
CA LEU A 342 -19.95 -6.36 -12.35
C LEU A 342 -20.56 -6.08 -13.75
N TRP A 343 -20.50 -7.04 -14.68
CA TRP A 343 -21.16 -6.96 -15.99
C TRP A 343 -22.67 -7.23 -15.93
N GLU A 344 -23.17 -7.80 -14.83
CA GLU A 344 -24.61 -8.03 -14.58
C GLU A 344 -25.26 -6.85 -13.84
N LEU A 345 -24.49 -5.81 -13.48
CA LEU A 345 -25.02 -4.66 -12.77
C LEU A 345 -25.93 -3.83 -13.70
N PRO A 346 -27.09 -3.33 -13.20
CA PRO A 346 -28.08 -2.65 -14.03
C PRO A 346 -27.53 -1.47 -14.85
N TYR A 347 -26.50 -0.79 -14.33
CA TYR A 347 -25.86 0.38 -14.96
C TYR A 347 -24.77 0.05 -15.98
N TRP A 348 -24.33 -1.21 -16.07
CA TRP A 348 -23.20 -1.63 -16.92
C TRP A 348 -23.45 -1.32 -18.41
N LYS A 349 -24.69 -1.51 -18.87
CA LYS A 349 -25.12 -1.27 -20.26
C LYS A 349 -25.02 0.21 -20.67
N ASP A 350 -25.03 1.11 -19.69
CA ASP A 350 -25.07 2.56 -19.89
C ASP A 350 -23.66 3.18 -19.89
N LEU A 351 -22.60 2.39 -19.66
CA LEU A 351 -21.21 2.83 -19.71
C LEU A 351 -20.71 2.91 -21.17
N LEU A 352 -20.45 4.13 -21.65
CA LEU A 352 -19.86 4.43 -22.97
C LEU A 352 -18.46 3.82 -23.16
N LEU A 353 -17.68 3.67 -22.07
CA LEU A 353 -16.39 2.99 -22.05
C LEU A 353 -16.41 1.94 -20.94
N ARG A 354 -16.40 0.67 -21.35
CA ARG A 354 -16.56 -0.49 -20.47
C ARG A 354 -15.30 -0.85 -19.66
N HIS A 355 -14.27 0.00 -19.61
CA HIS A 355 -12.97 -0.35 -19.03
C HIS A 355 -12.24 0.87 -18.45
N ASN A 356 -11.88 0.83 -17.15
CA ASN A 356 -10.79 1.57 -16.44
C ASN A 356 -11.08 1.63 -14.93
N LEU A 357 -10.18 1.40 -13.94
CA LEU A 357 -8.71 1.37 -13.82
C LEU A 357 -8.27 0.24 -12.84
N ASP A 358 -7.16 -0.45 -13.10
CA ASP A 358 -6.43 -1.32 -12.17
C ASP A 358 -5.12 -0.62 -11.83
N VAL A 359 -5.06 -0.06 -10.61
CA VAL A 359 -3.95 0.78 -10.14
C VAL A 359 -2.61 0.05 -10.25
N MET A 360 -2.55 -1.25 -9.92
CA MET A 360 -1.31 -2.01 -9.94
C MET A 360 -0.79 -2.22 -11.37
N HIS A 361 -1.67 -2.52 -12.32
CA HIS A 361 -1.27 -2.66 -13.73
C HIS A 361 -1.03 -1.31 -14.39
N ILE A 362 -1.74 -0.25 -13.99
CA ILE A 362 -1.51 1.11 -14.50
C ILE A 362 -0.17 1.65 -14.01
N GLU A 363 0.15 1.48 -12.72
CA GLU A 363 1.45 1.88 -12.17
C GLU A 363 2.57 1.11 -12.86
N LYS A 364 2.42 -0.21 -13.04
CA LYS A 364 3.38 -1.00 -13.81
C LYS A 364 3.51 -0.52 -15.25
N ASN A 365 2.40 -0.37 -15.97
CA ASN A 365 2.45 0.03 -17.38
C ASN A 365 2.97 1.45 -17.56
N PHE A 366 2.61 2.38 -16.68
CA PHE A 366 3.13 3.74 -16.67
C PHE A 366 4.63 3.73 -16.39
N PHE A 367 5.06 2.98 -15.37
CA PHE A 367 6.47 2.81 -15.04
C PHE A 367 7.26 2.18 -16.20
N ASP A 368 6.76 1.08 -16.78
CA ASP A 368 7.38 0.41 -17.92
C ASP A 368 7.47 1.35 -19.13
N GLN A 369 6.40 2.10 -19.44
CA GLN A 369 6.42 3.08 -20.54
C GLN A 369 7.41 4.21 -20.26
N LEU A 370 7.42 4.77 -19.05
CA LEU A 370 8.31 5.85 -18.65
C LEU A 370 9.77 5.40 -18.73
N ILE A 371 10.10 4.27 -18.10
CA ILE A 371 11.45 3.70 -18.07
C ILE A 371 11.90 3.34 -19.48
N ASN A 372 11.08 2.64 -20.28
CA ASN A 372 11.46 2.29 -21.65
C ASN A 372 11.69 3.53 -22.52
N THR A 373 10.97 4.62 -22.26
CA THR A 373 11.11 5.88 -23.00
C THR A 373 12.36 6.67 -22.58
N VAL A 374 12.60 6.82 -21.28
CA VAL A 374 13.78 7.52 -20.73
C VAL A 374 15.07 6.73 -20.98
N MET A 375 15.00 5.40 -20.90
CA MET A 375 16.12 4.50 -21.20
C MET A 375 16.29 4.23 -22.70
N ASP A 376 15.46 4.80 -23.57
CA ASP A 376 15.50 4.62 -25.03
C ASP A 376 15.62 3.14 -25.44
N VAL A 377 14.74 2.30 -24.87
CA VAL A 377 14.73 0.86 -25.12
C VAL A 377 14.13 0.61 -26.49
N LYS A 378 14.98 0.15 -27.42
CA LYS A 378 14.57 -0.12 -28.80
C LYS A 378 13.40 -1.10 -28.87
N GLY A 379 12.32 -0.70 -29.53
CA GLY A 379 11.11 -1.51 -29.70
C GLY A 379 10.07 -1.39 -28.58
N SER A 380 10.43 -0.79 -27.45
CA SER A 380 9.53 -0.61 -26.29
C SER A 380 9.36 0.85 -25.87
N THR A 381 10.20 1.76 -26.36
CA THR A 381 10.07 3.20 -26.12
C THR A 381 8.75 3.75 -26.68
N SER A 382 8.10 4.64 -25.91
CA SER A 382 6.91 5.36 -26.38
C SER A 382 7.26 6.57 -27.24
N ASP A 383 8.54 6.94 -27.31
CA ASP A 383 9.06 7.99 -28.21
C ASP A 383 9.17 7.46 -29.65
N THR A 384 8.01 7.33 -30.28
CA THR A 384 7.85 6.78 -31.62
C THR A 384 7.76 7.88 -32.68
N THR A 385 7.96 7.52 -33.95
CA THR A 385 7.75 8.44 -35.09
C THR A 385 6.34 9.05 -35.09
N SER A 386 5.31 8.28 -34.70
CA SER A 386 3.94 8.79 -34.57
C SER A 386 3.83 9.80 -33.44
N ALA A 387 4.38 9.51 -32.26
CA ALA A 387 4.41 10.45 -31.13
C ALA A 387 5.15 11.75 -31.50
N ARG A 388 6.22 11.66 -32.29
CA ARG A 388 6.99 12.81 -32.79
C ARG A 388 6.19 13.69 -33.75
N LYS A 389 5.38 13.08 -34.62
CA LYS A 389 4.44 13.81 -35.51
C LYS A 389 3.34 14.50 -34.70
N ASP A 390 2.80 13.83 -33.69
CA ASP A 390 1.78 14.42 -32.79
C ASP A 390 2.37 15.58 -31.96
N MET A 391 3.59 15.44 -31.45
CA MET A 391 4.28 16.51 -30.73
C MET A 391 4.54 17.74 -31.62
N ALA A 392 4.87 17.55 -32.90
CA ALA A 392 4.99 18.65 -33.86
C ALA A 392 3.66 19.39 -34.04
N LYS A 393 2.55 18.62 -34.13
CA LYS A 393 1.20 19.16 -34.36
C LYS A 393 0.61 19.87 -33.14
N TYR A 394 0.74 19.29 -31.95
CA TYR A 394 0.02 19.74 -30.75
C TYR A 394 0.92 20.43 -29.71
N CYS A 395 2.21 20.10 -29.64
CA CYS A 395 3.08 20.51 -28.54
C CYS A 395 4.11 21.59 -28.92
N LYS A 396 4.22 21.96 -30.21
CA LYS A 396 5.11 23.02 -30.73
C LYS A 396 6.58 22.90 -30.28
N ARG A 397 7.12 21.68 -30.16
CA ARG A 397 8.52 21.42 -29.75
C ARG A 397 9.42 21.16 -30.96
N ARG A 398 9.87 22.23 -31.63
CA ARG A 398 10.67 22.16 -32.87
C ARG A 398 11.93 21.30 -32.76
N GLN A 399 12.59 21.31 -31.61
CA GLN A 399 13.78 20.52 -31.34
C GLN A 399 13.54 19.00 -31.29
N LEU A 400 12.27 18.57 -31.23
CA LEU A 400 11.87 17.17 -31.24
C LEU A 400 11.24 16.73 -32.57
N GLU A 401 11.13 17.63 -33.54
CA GLU A 401 10.55 17.32 -34.84
C GLU A 401 11.47 16.38 -35.64
N LEU A 402 10.87 15.58 -36.51
CA LEU A 402 11.62 14.69 -37.39
C LEU A 402 12.41 15.53 -38.41
N GLY A 403 13.68 15.18 -38.64
CA GLY A 403 14.49 15.84 -39.67
C GLY A 403 13.92 15.64 -41.07
N ASN A 404 14.21 16.59 -41.97
CA ASN A 404 13.78 16.54 -43.37
C ASN A 404 14.21 15.21 -44.02
N GLY A 405 13.25 14.34 -44.30
CA GLY A 405 13.49 13.04 -44.96
C GLY A 405 13.22 11.77 -44.14
N ASN A 406 12.49 11.84 -43.02
CA ASN A 406 12.05 10.68 -42.19
C ASN A 406 13.17 9.82 -41.57
N GLN A 407 14.45 10.10 -41.79
CA GLN A 407 15.54 9.21 -41.38
C GLN A 407 16.28 9.63 -40.10
N THR A 408 16.11 10.86 -39.62
CA THR A 408 16.78 11.33 -38.39
C THR A 408 15.76 11.75 -37.33
N MET A 409 15.64 10.91 -36.29
CA MET A 409 14.89 11.24 -35.08
C MET A 409 15.87 11.84 -34.08
N PRO A 410 15.83 13.16 -33.82
CA PRO A 410 16.78 13.79 -32.91
C PRO A 410 16.57 13.23 -31.50
N LYS A 411 17.70 12.93 -30.84
CA LYS A 411 17.68 12.37 -29.49
C LYS A 411 16.92 13.30 -28.55
N ALA A 412 15.90 12.75 -27.88
CA ALA A 412 15.14 13.53 -26.91
C ALA A 412 16.03 13.96 -25.74
N PRO A 413 15.83 15.18 -25.19
CA PRO A 413 16.56 15.64 -24.01
C PRO A 413 16.20 14.85 -22.75
N PHE A 414 15.06 14.15 -22.75
CA PHE A 414 14.65 13.25 -21.67
C PHE A 414 15.20 11.83 -21.82
N ALA A 415 15.82 11.48 -22.96
CA ALA A 415 16.41 10.17 -23.18
C ALA A 415 17.86 10.15 -22.68
N LEU A 416 18.15 9.26 -21.73
CA LEU A 416 19.46 9.17 -21.10
C LEU A 416 20.54 8.77 -22.11
N ASP A 417 21.74 9.32 -21.98
CA ASP A 417 22.93 8.82 -22.66
C ASP A 417 23.53 7.59 -21.96
N LYS A 418 24.54 6.97 -22.58
CA LYS A 418 25.13 5.74 -22.06
C LYS A 418 25.76 5.92 -20.68
N ALA A 419 26.35 7.08 -20.39
CA ALA A 419 26.94 7.36 -19.09
C ALA A 419 25.84 7.55 -18.03
N GLN A 420 24.78 8.29 -18.36
CA GLN A 420 23.62 8.50 -17.48
C GLN A 420 22.86 7.20 -17.20
N LYS A 421 22.67 6.33 -18.20
CA LYS A 421 22.08 4.99 -18.01
C LYS A 421 22.90 4.15 -17.04
N LYS A 422 24.23 4.20 -17.15
CA LYS A 422 25.14 3.48 -16.24
C LYS A 422 24.97 3.95 -14.79
N VAL A 423 24.93 5.26 -14.55
CA VAL A 423 24.69 5.83 -13.20
C VAL A 423 23.35 5.37 -12.64
N LEU A 424 22.29 5.38 -13.44
CA LEU A 424 20.97 4.90 -13.00
C LEU A 424 21.00 3.41 -12.66
N CYS A 425 21.60 2.56 -13.51
CA CYS A 425 21.73 1.14 -13.26
C CYS A 425 22.57 0.82 -12.01
N GLU A 426 23.67 1.55 -11.78
CA GLU A 426 24.47 1.42 -10.56
C GLU A 426 23.66 1.81 -9.32
N TRP A 427 22.88 2.89 -9.38
CA TRP A 427 21.97 3.26 -8.30
C TRP A 427 20.88 2.20 -8.03
N VAL A 428 20.27 1.64 -9.08
CA VAL A 428 19.27 0.54 -8.94
C VAL A 428 19.90 -0.74 -8.38
N ARG A 429 21.16 -1.02 -8.72
CA ARG A 429 21.91 -2.16 -8.17
C ARG A 429 22.16 -1.99 -6.67
N ASP A 430 22.44 -0.76 -6.24
CA ASP A 430 22.85 -0.47 -4.86
C ASP A 430 21.65 -0.10 -3.97
N LEU A 431 20.45 0.08 -4.56
CA LEU A 431 19.18 0.27 -3.86
C LEU A 431 18.85 -0.91 -2.94
N LYS A 432 18.65 -0.59 -1.66
CA LYS A 432 18.18 -1.52 -0.64
C LYS A 432 16.86 -1.03 -0.08
N PHE A 433 15.88 -1.92 -0.03
CA PHE A 433 14.59 -1.67 0.63
C PHE A 433 14.53 -2.48 1.93
N PRO A 434 13.73 -2.04 2.92
CA PRO A 434 13.34 -2.90 4.03
C PRO A 434 12.76 -4.23 3.52
N ASP A 435 12.92 -5.27 4.33
CA ASP A 435 12.51 -6.62 3.94
C ASP A 435 11.01 -6.70 3.56
N ALA A 436 10.67 -7.52 2.57
CA ALA A 436 9.34 -7.68 1.95
C ALA A 436 8.73 -6.49 1.17
N TYR A 437 9.40 -5.34 1.03
CA TYR A 437 8.88 -4.20 0.25
C TYR A 437 9.17 -4.27 -1.27
N ALA A 438 10.28 -4.89 -1.67
CA ALA A 438 10.65 -5.06 -3.07
C ALA A 438 11.55 -6.28 -3.28
N SER A 439 11.44 -6.93 -4.45
CA SER A 439 12.40 -7.94 -4.88
C SER A 439 13.80 -7.33 -5.00
N ASN A 440 14.86 -8.12 -4.77
CA ASN A 440 16.24 -7.65 -4.91
C ASN A 440 16.54 -7.19 -6.35
N LEU A 441 16.39 -5.87 -6.58
CA LEU A 441 16.49 -5.25 -7.89
C LEU A 441 17.89 -5.35 -8.50
N SER A 442 18.94 -5.57 -7.69
CA SER A 442 20.30 -5.80 -8.19
C SER A 442 20.39 -6.99 -9.15
N ARG A 443 19.53 -8.01 -8.98
CA ARG A 443 19.46 -9.17 -9.88
C ARG A 443 18.86 -8.86 -11.24
N CYS A 444 18.15 -7.73 -11.36
CA CYS A 444 17.50 -7.29 -12.58
C CYS A 444 18.33 -6.25 -13.36
N VAL A 445 19.49 -5.85 -12.83
CA VAL A 445 20.37 -4.87 -13.48
C VAL A 445 21.45 -5.58 -14.31
N ASN A 446 21.50 -5.28 -15.60
CA ASN A 446 22.62 -5.63 -16.47
C ASN A 446 23.45 -4.37 -16.78
N LEU A 447 24.71 -4.34 -16.34
CA LEU A 447 25.62 -3.21 -16.57
C LEU A 447 26.41 -3.32 -17.89
N GLN A 448 26.25 -4.44 -18.62
CA GLN A 448 26.98 -4.73 -19.85
C GLN A 448 26.20 -4.40 -21.14
N SER A 449 24.93 -3.99 -21.03
CA SER A 449 24.03 -3.68 -22.15
C SER A 449 24.10 -2.23 -22.62
#